data_AF-A0A849QEJ9-F1
#
_entry.id   AF-A0A849QEJ9-F1
#
_cell.length_a   1.000
_cell.length_b   1.000
_cell.length_c   1.000
_cell.angle_alpha   90.00
_cell.angle_beta   90.00
_cell.angle_gamma   90.00
#
_symmetry.space_group_name_H-M   'P 1'
#
loop_
_entity.id
_entity.type
_entity.pdbx_description
1 polymer ?
#
loop_
_entity_poly.entity_id
_entity_poly.type
_entity_poly.pdbx_seq_one_letter_code
_entity_poly.pdbx_strand_id
1 'polypeptide(L)'
;MGFQTVEEDGNTVKPLAPFSKDPQKIVHEPFIDYQTGEVKEGSQYFKPLSRTILQYVDHPENKFDGDIGLLERKYVHVDGVVYIGKEANNIYEQALKVKEAQIFINQEEMKRKVLALAPKEARKLGIKHRSTLKKIKIG
;
A
#
# COMPACT_ATOMS: atom_id res chain seq x y z
N MET A 1 -2.12 -0.27 -3.94
CA MET A 1 -1.06 -0.74 -3.02
C MET A 1 -0.95 -2.25 -3.12
N GLY A 2 0.18 -2.84 -2.74
CA GLY A 2 0.30 -4.29 -2.61
C GLY A 2 0.28 -4.72 -1.16
N PHE A 3 0.28 -6.03 -0.92
CA PHE A 3 0.55 -6.60 0.40
C PHE A 3 1.99 -7.12 0.46
N GLN A 4 2.52 -7.16 1.66
CA GLN A 4 3.83 -7.72 1.97
C GLN A 4 3.65 -9.17 2.44
N THR A 5 4.55 -10.06 2.03
CA THR A 5 4.61 -11.45 2.50
C THR A 5 5.18 -11.47 3.92
N VAL A 6 4.38 -11.03 4.88
CA VAL A 6 4.65 -11.23 6.31
C VAL A 6 4.11 -12.60 6.68
N GLU A 7 4.94 -13.40 7.34
CA GLU A 7 4.54 -14.71 7.85
C GLU A 7 4.26 -14.61 9.35
N GLU A 8 3.09 -15.09 9.75
CA GLU A 8 2.70 -15.26 11.14
C GLU A 8 2.16 -16.68 11.32
N ASP A 9 2.58 -17.36 12.38
CA ASP A 9 2.18 -18.74 12.67
C ASP A 9 2.36 -19.71 11.48
N GLY A 10 3.41 -19.49 10.68
CA GLY A 10 3.74 -20.30 9.49
C GLY A 10 2.88 -20.02 8.25
N ASN A 11 2.01 -19.00 8.28
CA ASN A 11 1.14 -18.63 7.16
C ASN A 11 1.43 -17.21 6.67
N THR A 12 1.38 -17.01 5.36
CA THR A 12 1.47 -15.67 4.76
C THR A 12 0.17 -14.90 4.99
N VAL A 13 0.24 -13.79 5.72
CA VAL A 13 -0.92 -12.92 5.94
C VAL A 13 -1.35 -12.27 4.63
N LYS A 14 -2.66 -12.37 4.31
CA LYS A 14 -3.26 -11.81 3.09
C LYS A 14 -4.31 -10.76 3.44
N PRO A 15 -3.91 -9.48 3.55
CA PRO A 15 -4.81 -8.44 4.04
C PRO A 15 -5.95 -8.14 3.05
N LEU A 16 -7.18 -8.19 3.54
CA LEU A 16 -8.39 -7.72 2.89
C LEU A 16 -8.94 -6.51 3.64
N ALA A 17 -8.71 -5.34 3.07
CA ALA A 17 -9.23 -4.07 3.58
C ALA A 17 -10.39 -3.57 2.71
N PRO A 18 -11.36 -2.85 3.29
CA PRO A 18 -12.38 -2.13 2.53
C PRO A 18 -11.77 -1.18 1.49
N PHE A 19 -12.48 -0.96 0.39
CA PHE A 19 -12.06 0.05 -0.58
C PHE A 19 -12.03 1.44 0.06
N SER A 20 -10.91 2.14 -0.11
CA SER A 20 -10.71 3.51 0.35
C SER A 20 -10.05 4.37 -0.73
N LYS A 21 -10.50 5.61 -0.83
CA LYS A 21 -9.83 6.65 -1.64
C LYS A 21 -8.62 7.27 -0.93
N ASP A 22 -8.48 7.00 0.38
CA ASP A 22 -7.35 7.45 1.19
C ASP A 22 -6.41 6.27 1.48
N PRO A 23 -5.40 6.06 0.62
CA PRO A 23 -4.39 5.03 0.81
C PRO A 23 -3.61 5.19 2.11
N GLN A 24 -3.38 6.42 2.59
CA GLN A 24 -2.58 6.66 3.79
C GLN A 24 -3.29 6.20 5.06
N LYS A 25 -4.61 6.34 5.07
CA LYS A 25 -5.43 5.94 6.21
C LYS A 25 -5.63 4.43 6.28
N ILE A 26 -6.02 3.80 5.17
CA ILE A 26 -6.48 2.40 5.14
C ILE A 26 -5.42 1.39 5.60
N VAL A 27 -4.13 1.69 5.39
CA VAL A 27 -3.02 0.83 5.82
C VAL A 27 -2.81 0.78 7.34
N HIS A 28 -3.44 1.69 8.08
CA HIS A 28 -3.42 1.74 9.54
C HIS A 28 -4.74 1.30 10.17
N GLU A 29 -5.77 1.01 9.36
CA GLU A 29 -7.06 0.53 9.83
C GLU A 29 -7.07 -1.01 9.94
N PRO A 30 -8.01 -1.57 10.73
CA PRO A 30 -8.19 -3.02 10.78
C PRO A 30 -8.58 -3.60 9.42
N PHE A 31 -8.06 -4.80 9.15
CA PHE A 31 -8.34 -5.58 7.95
C PHE A 31 -8.56 -7.06 8.32
N ILE A 32 -9.12 -7.83 7.40
CA ILE A 32 -9.31 -9.27 7.57
C ILE A 32 -8.14 -10.00 6.89
N ASP A 33 -7.48 -10.93 7.57
CA ASP A 33 -6.62 -11.89 6.89
C ASP A 33 -7.48 -12.90 6.13
N TYR A 34 -7.35 -12.93 4.80
CA TYR A 34 -8.17 -13.78 3.94
C TYR A 34 -8.09 -15.27 4.29
N GLN A 35 -6.92 -15.75 4.74
CA GLN A 35 -6.74 -17.17 4.99
C GLN A 35 -7.43 -17.62 6.28
N THR A 36 -7.27 -16.85 7.34
CA THR A 36 -7.71 -17.23 8.69
C THR A 36 -9.06 -16.61 9.07
N GLY A 37 -9.44 -15.50 8.43
CA GLY A 37 -10.60 -14.69 8.79
C GLY A 37 -10.37 -13.77 9.99
N GLU A 38 -9.17 -13.76 10.57
CA GLU A 38 -8.83 -12.94 11.72
C GLU A 38 -8.75 -11.46 11.37
N VAL A 39 -9.16 -10.61 12.32
CA VAL A 39 -8.98 -9.16 12.20
C VAL A 39 -7.58 -8.80 12.68
N LYS A 40 -6.79 -8.18 11.81
CA LYS A 40 -5.43 -7.71 12.07
C LYS A 40 -5.32 -6.22 11.74
N GLU A 41 -4.26 -5.57 12.20
CA GLU A 41 -4.03 -4.14 11.94
C GLU A 41 -2.54 -3.82 11.74
N GLY A 42 -2.25 -2.75 11.00
CA GLY A 42 -0.91 -2.18 10.88
C GLY A 42 -0.35 -2.16 9.47
N SER A 43 0.48 -1.15 9.20
CA SER A 43 1.01 -0.87 7.86
C SER A 43 2.09 -1.84 7.41
N GLN A 44 2.66 -2.65 8.32
CA GLN A 44 3.71 -3.64 8.02
C GLN A 44 3.24 -4.75 7.07
N TYR A 45 1.94 -5.01 7.00
CA TYR A 45 1.35 -6.00 6.08
C TYR A 45 1.13 -5.45 4.67
N PHE A 46 1.31 -4.15 4.47
CA PHE A 46 1.13 -3.47 3.20
C PHE A 46 2.48 -3.05 2.62
N LYS A 47 2.56 -2.94 1.29
CA LYS A 47 3.71 -2.36 0.60
C LYS A 47 3.28 -1.20 -0.30
N PRO A 48 4.07 -0.11 -0.34
CA PRO A 48 3.75 1.04 -1.18
C PRO A 48 3.80 0.67 -2.67
N LEU A 49 3.15 1.51 -3.48
CA LEU A 49 3.10 1.31 -4.93
C LEU A 49 4.50 1.35 -5.55
N SER A 50 5.36 2.25 -5.08
CA SER A 50 6.77 2.37 -5.51
C SER A 50 7.51 1.04 -5.39
N ARG A 51 7.43 0.38 -4.23
CA ARG A 51 8.03 -0.94 -3.99
C ARG A 51 7.43 -2.03 -4.88
N THR A 52 6.13 -1.95 -5.14
CA THR A 52 5.44 -2.89 -6.03
C THR A 52 5.92 -2.74 -7.48
N ILE A 53 6.13 -1.51 -7.95
CA ILE A 53 6.68 -1.22 -9.28
C ILE A 53 8.11 -1.73 -9.40
N LEU A 54 8.96 -1.46 -8.39
CA LEU A 54 10.35 -1.96 -8.40
C LEU A 54 10.40 -3.49 -8.46
N GLN A 55 9.59 -4.17 -7.63
CA GLN A 55 9.49 -5.63 -7.67
C GLN A 55 8.98 -6.18 -9.00
N TYR A 56 8.22 -5.39 -9.76
CA TYR A 56 7.80 -5.77 -11.11
C TYR A 56 8.96 -5.63 -12.10
N VAL A 57 9.74 -4.54 -12.02
CA VAL A 57 10.91 -4.31 -12.89
C VAL A 57 11.95 -5.42 -12.69
N ASP A 58 12.14 -5.85 -11.44
CA ASP A 58 13.08 -6.92 -11.11
C ASP A 58 12.52 -8.34 -11.40
N HIS A 59 11.26 -8.45 -11.84
CA HIS A 59 10.66 -9.74 -12.17
C HIS A 59 10.95 -10.08 -13.63
N PRO A 60 11.61 -11.22 -13.92
CA PRO A 60 11.85 -11.64 -15.30
C PRO A 60 10.51 -11.82 -16.04
N GLU A 61 10.35 -11.15 -17.16
CA GLU A 61 9.13 -11.18 -17.97
C GLU A 61 9.00 -12.54 -18.67
N ASN A 62 8.38 -13.51 -17.99
CA ASN A 62 8.28 -14.90 -18.46
C ASN A 62 7.33 -15.11 -19.65
N LYS A 63 6.69 -14.05 -20.15
CA LYS A 63 5.72 -14.11 -21.28
C LYS A 63 6.39 -14.31 -22.64
N PHE A 64 7.71 -14.11 -22.72
CA PHE A 64 8.48 -14.28 -23.94
C PHE A 64 9.47 -15.43 -23.80
N ASP A 65 9.85 -16.03 -24.92
CA ASP A 65 10.81 -17.11 -25.00
C ASP A 65 12.20 -16.55 -25.35
N GLY A 66 13.20 -16.92 -24.55
CA GLY A 66 14.58 -16.41 -24.64
C GLY A 66 14.89 -15.20 -23.76
N ASP A 67 16.17 -14.81 -23.73
CA ASP A 67 16.71 -13.79 -22.80
C ASP A 67 17.25 -12.52 -23.49
N ILE A 68 17.61 -12.58 -24.79
CA ILE A 68 18.28 -11.49 -25.52
C ILE A 68 17.71 -11.34 -26.94
N GLY A 69 17.49 -10.11 -27.39
CA GLY A 69 17.07 -9.79 -28.76
C GLY A 69 15.56 -9.60 -28.92
N LEU A 70 15.05 -9.77 -30.15
CA LEU A 70 13.61 -9.76 -30.40
C LEU A 70 13.02 -11.11 -29.96
N LEU A 71 12.35 -11.13 -28.80
CA LEU A 71 11.84 -12.35 -28.21
C LEU A 71 10.46 -12.71 -28.76
N GLU A 72 10.24 -14.00 -29.03
CA GLU A 72 8.93 -14.51 -29.43
C GLU A 72 8.03 -14.68 -28.20
N ARG A 73 6.72 -14.50 -28.37
CA ARG A 73 5.75 -14.66 -27.28
C ARG A 73 5.56 -16.15 -26.99
N LYS A 74 5.61 -16.57 -25.73
CA LYS A 74 5.36 -17.98 -25.38
C LYS A 74 3.94 -18.40 -25.77
N TYR A 75 3.84 -19.55 -26.41
CA TYR A 75 2.57 -20.19 -26.70
C TYR A 75 2.01 -20.80 -25.42
N VAL A 76 0.80 -20.39 -25.04
CA VAL A 76 0.06 -20.98 -23.93
C VAL A 76 -0.84 -22.07 -24.50
N HIS A 77 -0.62 -23.32 -24.10
CA HIS A 77 -1.58 -24.39 -24.36
C HIS A 77 -2.74 -24.24 -23.37
N VAL A 78 -3.97 -24.14 -23.90
CA VAL A 78 -5.16 -23.89 -23.08
C VAL A 78 -6.03 -25.14 -23.12
N ASP A 79 -6.10 -25.86 -22.00
CA ASP A 79 -6.98 -27.04 -21.85
C ASP A 79 -8.44 -26.66 -21.57
N GLY A 80 -8.70 -25.41 -21.16
CA GLY A 80 -10.05 -24.90 -20.93
C GLY A 80 -10.07 -23.42 -20.51
N VAL A 81 -11.19 -22.75 -20.76
CA VAL A 81 -11.43 -21.35 -20.37
C VAL A 81 -12.54 -21.33 -19.33
N VAL A 82 -12.25 -20.84 -18.13
CA VAL A 82 -13.25 -20.60 -17.08
C VAL A 82 -13.46 -19.10 -16.94
N TYR A 83 -14.68 -18.64 -17.22
CA TYR A 83 -15.03 -17.24 -17.06
C TYR A 83 -15.40 -16.96 -15.61
N ILE A 84 -14.44 -16.42 -14.85
CA ILE A 84 -14.70 -15.90 -13.51
C ILE A 84 -14.98 -14.41 -13.68
N GLY A 85 -16.27 -14.05 -13.72
CA GLY A 85 -16.70 -12.67 -13.82
C GLY A 85 -16.17 -11.86 -12.64
N LYS A 86 -15.17 -11.02 -12.89
CA LYS A 86 -15.02 -9.75 -12.18
C LYS A 86 -15.23 -8.70 -13.24
N GLU A 87 -16.23 -7.84 -13.05
CA GLU A 87 -16.33 -6.62 -13.84
C GLU A 87 -14.96 -5.95 -13.80
N ALA A 88 -14.30 -5.88 -14.95
CA ALA A 88 -13.09 -5.10 -15.10
C ALA A 88 -13.54 -3.65 -14.94
N ASN A 89 -13.40 -3.12 -13.72
CA ASN A 89 -13.45 -1.67 -13.52
C ASN A 89 -12.53 -1.07 -14.58
N ASN A 90 -13.02 -0.09 -15.37
CA ASN A 90 -12.26 0.55 -16.43
C ASN A 90 -10.98 1.16 -15.84
N ILE A 91 -9.91 0.36 -15.82
CA ILE A 91 -8.58 0.71 -15.29
C ILE A 91 -7.98 1.92 -16.02
N TYR A 92 -8.47 2.19 -17.24
CA TYR A 92 -8.14 3.38 -18.03
C TYR A 92 -8.74 4.68 -17.47
N GLU A 93 -9.86 4.62 -16.72
CA GLU A 93 -10.56 5.81 -16.22
C GLU A 93 -10.10 6.24 -14.82
N GLN A 94 -9.33 5.41 -14.12
CA GLN A 94 -8.85 5.74 -12.78
C GLN A 94 -7.46 6.36 -12.85
N ALA A 95 -7.40 7.69 -12.76
CA ALA A 95 -6.14 8.39 -12.52
C ALA A 95 -5.51 7.88 -11.22
N LEU A 96 -4.47 7.04 -11.34
CA LEU A 96 -3.70 6.58 -10.19
C LEU A 96 -3.04 7.81 -9.56
N LYS A 97 -3.41 8.13 -8.32
CA LYS A 97 -2.73 9.16 -7.52
C LYS A 97 -1.39 8.62 -7.03
N VAL A 98 -0.43 8.46 -7.95
CA VAL A 98 0.85 7.79 -7.70
C VAL A 98 1.61 8.43 -6.53
N LYS A 99 1.51 9.76 -6.35
CA LYS A 99 2.18 10.50 -5.26
C LYS A 99 1.72 10.10 -3.87
N GLU A 100 0.42 9.83 -3.68
CA GLU A 100 -0.15 9.51 -2.37
C GLU A 100 0.15 8.08 -1.93
N ALA A 101 0.60 7.18 -2.81
CA ALA A 101 0.78 5.75 -2.50
C ALA A 101 2.25 5.31 -2.36
N GLN A 102 3.22 6.23 -2.35
CA GLN A 102 4.65 5.88 -2.40
C GLN A 102 5.28 5.58 -1.03
N ILE A 103 4.78 6.18 0.04
CA ILE A 103 5.29 6.00 1.42
C ILE A 103 4.08 6.05 2.34
N PHE A 104 3.97 5.13 3.31
CA PHE A 104 2.90 5.20 4.32
C PHE A 104 3.34 6.08 5.47
N ILE A 105 2.53 7.09 5.75
CA ILE A 105 2.75 8.09 6.79
C ILE A 105 1.51 8.07 7.68
N ASN A 106 1.70 7.67 8.94
CA ASN A 106 0.64 7.74 9.93
C ASN A 106 0.41 9.22 10.33
N GLN A 107 -0.53 9.88 9.64
CA GLN A 107 -0.81 11.29 9.85
C GLN A 107 -1.32 11.57 11.26
N GLU A 108 -2.10 10.67 11.86
CA GLU A 108 -2.63 10.84 13.21
C GLU A 108 -1.53 10.72 14.26
N GLU A 109 -0.67 9.71 14.14
CA GLU A 109 0.48 9.56 15.03
C GLU A 109 1.42 10.75 14.93
N MET A 110 1.68 11.24 13.71
CA MET A 110 2.48 12.45 13.49
C MET A 110 1.84 13.68 14.13
N LYS A 111 0.52 13.88 13.99
CA LYS A 111 -0.21 14.97 14.65
C LYS A 111 -0.08 14.86 16.18
N ARG A 112 -0.22 13.66 16.75
CA ARG A 112 -0.05 13.41 18.19
C ARG A 112 1.37 13.75 18.66
N LYS A 113 2.40 13.27 17.95
CA LYS A 113 3.81 13.59 18.24
C LYS A 113 4.06 15.09 18.21
N VAL A 114 3.58 15.79 17.18
CA VAL A 114 3.74 17.25 17.05
C VAL A 114 3.04 18.00 18.19
N LEU A 115 1.85 17.57 18.61
CA LEU A 115 1.13 18.18 19.74
C LEU A 115 1.78 17.87 21.10
N ALA A 116 2.46 16.73 21.23
CA ALA A 116 3.17 16.32 22.44
C ALA A 116 4.52 17.02 22.64
N LEU A 117 5.11 17.64 21.59
CA LEU A 117 6.40 18.32 21.68
C LEU A 117 6.46 19.36 22.80
N ALA A 118 7.60 19.41 23.50
CA ALA A 118 7.83 20.48 24.46
C ALA A 118 7.99 21.83 23.74
N PRO A 119 7.58 22.97 24.34
CA PRO A 119 7.71 24.28 23.69
C PRO A 119 9.13 24.61 23.25
N LYS A 120 10.14 24.14 23.98
CA LYS A 120 11.57 24.33 23.64
C LYS A 120 11.96 23.56 22.38
N GLU A 121 11.46 22.34 22.20
CA GLU A 121 11.75 21.48 21.05
C GLU A 121 11.00 21.98 19.81
N ALA A 122 9.74 22.38 19.98
CA ALA A 122 8.95 22.99 18.92
C ALA A 122 9.64 24.26 18.35
N ARG A 123 10.25 25.08 19.21
CA ARG A 123 11.04 26.25 18.78
C ARG A 123 12.28 25.87 17.97
N LYS A 124 12.99 24.80 18.35
CA LYS A 124 14.14 24.28 17.58
C LYS A 124 13.73 23.81 16.18
N LEU A 125 12.51 23.29 16.05
CA LEU A 125 11.90 22.89 14.76
C LEU A 125 11.28 24.08 13.99
N GLY A 126 11.47 25.33 14.44
CA GLY A 126 10.99 26.54 13.75
C GLY A 126 9.57 26.98 14.10
N ILE A 127 8.90 26.30 15.04
CA ILE A 127 7.54 26.67 15.48
C ILE A 127 7.64 27.79 16.52
N LYS A 128 7.41 29.03 16.08
CA LYS A 128 7.55 30.23 16.92
C LYS A 128 6.55 30.28 18.08
N HIS A 129 5.30 29.86 17.86
CA HIS A 129 4.23 29.92 18.87
C HIS A 129 3.47 28.59 18.97
N ARG A 130 3.27 28.09 20.20
CA ARG A 130 2.49 26.87 20.46
C ARG A 130 1.01 27.04 20.09
N SER A 131 0.49 28.27 20.14
CA SER A 131 -0.87 28.60 19.70
C SER A 131 -1.11 28.28 18.23
N THR A 132 -0.07 28.25 17.38
CA THR A 132 -0.16 27.85 15.97
C THR A 132 -0.63 26.41 15.81
N LEU A 133 -0.30 25.53 16.76
CA LEU A 133 -0.70 24.12 16.74
C LEU A 133 -2.15 23.88 17.20
N LYS A 134 -2.82 24.87 17.82
CA LYS A 134 -4.23 24.75 18.26
C LYS A 134 -5.21 24.50 17.12
N LYS A 135 -4.81 24.79 15.87
CA LYS A 135 -5.62 24.54 14.67
C LYS A 135 -5.59 23.07 14.23
N ILE A 136 -4.65 22.27 14.73
CA ILE A 136 -4.56 20.84 14.45
C ILE A 136 -5.58 20.12 15.31
N LYS A 137 -6.63 19.58 14.68
CA LYS A 137 -7.58 18.66 15.33
C LYS A 137 -7.14 17.22 15.09
N ILE A 138 -7.18 16.41 16.14
CA ILE A 138 -7.10 14.95 16.04
C ILE A 138 -8.54 14.51 15.77
N GLY A 139 -8.73 13.83 14.64
CA GLY A 139 -10.01 13.22 14.28
C GLY A 139 -10.15 11.85 14.92
#